data_AF-A0A522T5D7-F1
#
_entry.id   AF-A0A522T5D7-F1
#
_cell.length_a   1.000
_cell.length_b   1.000
_cell.length_c   1.000
_cell.angle_alpha   90.00
_cell.angle_beta   90.00
_cell.angle_gamma   90.00
#
_symmetry.space_group_name_H-M   'P 1'
#
loop_
_entity.id
_entity.type
_entity.pdbx_description
1 polymer ?
#
loop_
_entity_poly.entity_id
_entity_poly.type
_entity_poly.pdbx_seq_one_letter_code
_entity_poly.pdbx_strand_id
1 'polypeptide(L)'
;MDPITLEVLGYRLGEVVHTMEHLLFHSGYSPILRESYDGSATILDRNGNVVVGSGAPYHLFPYYYTAQYIIERFGGEIRPGDSYMANDPYHSGNSHVPDVAIVTPVFYQDELIAFCACIAHKPDMGGMVPGSSGAGAREIYHEGMLFPGVRIWTSEGINRDVESILRQNSRTPDEVVGDVRAQVGCTQVGGQRLAGLCEEYSPATILQAFDEWIAISERRLGEELSKIPDGIGVGTAYLDNDGVDLDQPVKIHVTLTKTGSRVRLDFSGSNPLVKGPVNIRPQSTEAGATLALIGLLDPQIPINDGIRRAVEFVNPEGLVTHARFPAPVNNYYPTMHLVNCCVQQAMAELSGRAVAPAGLGIGGNTLGYTRTRSGQPGVQYELQNTSLGGTARNDGTFGAMAMNHVTPSTSLEILETEYPMRVTRFEPLMDSAGPGEYRGGLGYVREYELLGDAKLSIRMSQFRFGGWGVHGGKGPGRPAQAVLNEGSDAEELLPPLQTRDLAAGTRFAVKTSGGGGYGDPLKRDPESVLADVLDGYVSLDRAAQDYGVIIDPETLAIDAKGTAEARR
;
A
#
# COMPACT_ATOMS: atom_id res chain seq x y z
N MET A 1 -33.75 -7.23 5.50
CA MET A 1 -34.21 -6.38 4.40
C MET A 1 -34.54 -7.29 3.22
N ASP A 2 -35.37 -6.88 2.26
CA ASP A 2 -35.47 -7.67 1.03
C ASP A 2 -34.17 -7.55 0.19
N PRO A 3 -33.78 -8.57 -0.57
CA PRO A 3 -32.50 -8.56 -1.29
C PRO A 3 -32.36 -7.45 -2.32
N ILE A 4 -33.46 -6.99 -2.93
CA ILE A 4 -33.41 -5.93 -3.96
C ILE A 4 -33.07 -4.60 -3.30
N THR A 5 -33.75 -4.26 -2.21
CA THR A 5 -33.46 -3.03 -1.45
C THR A 5 -32.04 -3.03 -0.90
N LEU A 6 -31.55 -4.17 -0.37
CA LEU A 6 -30.20 -4.27 0.16
C LEU A 6 -29.14 -4.05 -0.93
N GLU A 7 -29.32 -4.66 -2.10
CA GLU A 7 -28.41 -4.48 -3.24
C GLU A 7 -28.40 -3.02 -3.70
N VAL A 8 -29.58 -2.40 -3.85
CA VAL A 8 -29.72 -0.98 -4.23
C VAL A 8 -29.02 -0.08 -3.21
N LEU A 9 -29.25 -0.29 -1.91
CA LEU A 9 -28.59 0.49 -0.85
C LEU A 9 -27.09 0.27 -0.84
N GLY A 10 -26.60 -0.96 -1.07
CA GLY A 10 -25.17 -1.25 -1.23
C GLY A 10 -24.52 -0.38 -2.31
N TYR A 11 -25.12 -0.29 -3.51
CA TYR A 11 -24.65 0.59 -4.58
C TYR A 11 -24.76 2.08 -4.23
N ARG A 12 -25.83 2.50 -3.56
CA ARG A 12 -26.03 3.91 -3.15
C ARG A 12 -24.99 4.33 -2.12
N LEU A 13 -24.68 3.48 -1.15
CA LEU A 13 -23.61 3.72 -0.17
C LEU A 13 -22.24 3.76 -0.85
N GLY A 14 -22.00 2.87 -1.82
CA GLY A 14 -20.81 2.93 -2.68
C GLY A 14 -20.70 4.26 -3.44
N GLU A 15 -21.80 4.78 -3.99
CA GLU A 15 -21.83 6.09 -4.68
C GLU A 15 -21.46 7.26 -3.77
N VAL A 16 -21.91 7.24 -2.50
CA VAL A 16 -21.51 8.24 -1.51
C VAL A 16 -20.00 8.21 -1.32
N VAL A 17 -19.41 7.03 -1.11
CA VAL A 17 -17.97 6.88 -0.90
C VAL A 17 -17.15 7.23 -2.14
N HIS A 18 -17.58 6.81 -3.34
CA HIS A 18 -16.93 7.21 -4.59
C HIS A 18 -16.97 8.72 -4.82
N THR A 19 -18.07 9.38 -4.42
CA THR A 19 -18.13 10.85 -4.46
C THR A 19 -17.12 11.46 -3.49
N MET A 20 -17.00 10.94 -2.27
CA MET A 20 -16.02 11.41 -1.29
C MET A 20 -14.59 11.25 -1.81
N GLU A 21 -14.26 10.08 -2.36
CA GLU A 21 -12.96 9.78 -2.96
C GLU A 21 -12.63 10.70 -4.14
N HIS A 22 -13.58 10.87 -5.07
CA HIS A 22 -13.41 11.78 -6.20
C HIS A 22 -13.12 13.22 -5.73
N LEU A 23 -13.90 13.72 -4.76
CA LEU A 23 -13.65 15.04 -4.18
C LEU A 23 -12.30 15.12 -3.47
N LEU A 24 -11.90 14.08 -2.74
CA LEU A 24 -10.63 14.03 -2.03
C LEU A 24 -9.46 14.26 -3.00
N PHE A 25 -9.41 13.50 -4.10
CA PHE A 25 -8.29 13.57 -5.04
C PHE A 25 -8.33 14.83 -5.94
N HIS A 26 -9.52 15.32 -6.29
CA HIS A 26 -9.64 16.51 -7.14
C HIS A 26 -9.66 17.85 -6.37
N SER A 27 -9.64 17.82 -5.04
CA SER A 27 -9.43 19.01 -4.20
C SER A 27 -8.12 18.99 -3.41
N GLY A 28 -7.33 17.94 -3.56
CA GLY A 28 -5.97 17.84 -3.02
C GLY A 28 -5.01 18.86 -3.63
N TYR A 29 -4.12 19.37 -2.79
CA TYR A 29 -3.09 20.34 -3.13
C TYR A 29 -1.76 19.64 -3.44
N SER A 30 -1.41 18.64 -2.64
CA SER A 30 -0.14 17.92 -2.82
C SER A 30 -0.20 16.93 -4.00
N PRO A 31 0.89 16.75 -4.75
CA PRO A 31 0.93 15.76 -5.83
C PRO A 31 0.75 14.32 -5.34
N ILE A 32 1.16 13.99 -4.11
CA ILE A 32 0.96 12.67 -3.52
C ILE A 32 -0.53 12.33 -3.40
N LEU A 33 -1.37 13.32 -3.08
CA LEU A 33 -2.82 13.14 -3.01
C LEU A 33 -3.49 13.28 -4.39
N ARG A 34 -3.14 14.32 -5.15
CA ARG A 34 -3.80 14.68 -6.41
C ARG A 34 -3.41 13.81 -7.60
N GLU A 35 -2.16 13.33 -7.66
CA GLU A 35 -1.63 12.58 -8.80
C GLU A 35 -1.47 11.09 -8.49
N SER A 36 -0.95 10.77 -7.29
CA SER A 36 -0.69 9.39 -6.90
C SER A 36 -1.89 8.73 -6.19
N TYR A 37 -2.94 9.48 -5.87
CA TYR A 37 -4.14 8.99 -5.20
C TYR A 37 -3.86 8.21 -3.90
N ASP A 38 -2.88 8.66 -3.10
CA ASP A 38 -2.54 8.04 -1.83
C ASP A 38 -3.53 8.47 -0.72
N GLY A 39 -4.72 7.86 -0.79
CA GLY A 39 -5.80 8.10 0.15
C GLY A 39 -6.97 7.15 -0.05
N SER A 40 -7.94 7.23 0.85
CA SER A 40 -9.20 6.50 0.76
C SER A 40 -10.32 7.26 1.45
N ALA A 41 -11.55 6.78 1.25
CA ALA A 41 -12.75 7.28 1.89
C ALA A 41 -13.59 6.10 2.40
N THR A 42 -14.40 6.32 3.44
CA THR A 42 -15.26 5.29 4.02
C THR A 42 -16.50 5.85 4.69
N ILE A 43 -17.53 5.01 4.78
CA ILE A 43 -18.63 5.15 5.74
C ILE A 43 -18.38 4.19 6.91
N LEU A 44 -18.55 4.70 8.12
CA LEU A 44 -18.49 3.97 9.38
C LEU A 44 -19.88 4.00 10.02
N ASP A 45 -20.30 2.90 10.63
CA ASP A 45 -21.52 2.91 11.45
C ASP A 45 -21.33 3.74 12.74
N ARG A 46 -22.39 3.92 13.52
CA ARG A 46 -22.35 4.66 14.81
C ARG A 46 -21.38 4.08 15.84
N ASN A 47 -21.00 2.82 15.69
CA ASN A 47 -20.07 2.13 16.57
C ASN A 47 -18.65 2.15 16.01
N GLY A 48 -18.40 2.76 14.84
CA GLY A 48 -17.08 2.83 14.21
C GLY A 48 -16.70 1.60 13.39
N ASN A 49 -17.64 0.70 13.06
CA ASN A 49 -17.37 -0.41 12.12
C ASN A 49 -17.36 0.10 10.69
N VAL A 50 -16.39 -0.33 9.87
CA VAL A 50 -16.35 0.02 8.45
C VAL A 50 -17.49 -0.66 7.71
N VAL A 51 -18.33 0.11 7.02
CA VAL A 51 -19.47 -0.39 6.22
C VAL A 51 -19.04 -0.58 4.77
N VAL A 52 -18.47 0.46 4.17
CA VAL A 52 -18.02 0.49 2.78
C VAL A 52 -16.88 1.50 2.65
N GLY A 53 -15.83 1.12 1.92
CA GLY A 53 -14.68 1.99 1.63
C GLY A 53 -14.31 1.98 0.15
N SER A 54 -13.56 2.99 -0.28
CA SER A 54 -12.97 3.11 -1.62
C SER A 54 -11.61 3.78 -1.56
N GLY A 55 -10.77 3.57 -2.58
CA GLY A 55 -9.37 4.00 -2.64
C GLY A 55 -8.42 2.96 -2.06
N ALA A 56 -7.41 3.39 -1.30
CA ALA A 56 -6.43 2.53 -0.64
C ALA A 56 -7.07 1.49 0.31
N PRO A 57 -7.07 0.18 -0.04
CA PRO A 57 -7.83 -0.83 0.71
C PRO A 57 -7.16 -1.23 2.03
N TYR A 58 -5.88 -0.92 2.21
CA TYR A 58 -5.14 -1.16 3.45
C TYR A 58 -5.56 -0.22 4.59
N HIS A 59 -6.29 0.86 4.30
CA HIS A 59 -6.86 1.75 5.32
C HIS A 59 -8.06 1.15 6.07
N LEU A 60 -8.57 -0.03 5.68
CA LEU A 60 -9.73 -0.68 6.31
C LEU A 60 -9.61 -0.73 7.84
N PHE A 61 -8.56 -1.36 8.36
CA PHE A 61 -8.39 -1.50 9.80
C PHE A 61 -7.99 -0.19 10.48
N PRO A 62 -7.07 0.63 9.91
CA PRO A 62 -6.82 1.98 10.42
C PRO A 62 -8.09 2.81 10.67
N TYR A 63 -9.09 2.74 9.78
CA TYR A 63 -10.38 3.41 10.00
C TYR A 63 -11.11 2.90 11.24
N TYR A 64 -11.22 1.58 11.40
CA TYR A 64 -11.86 0.98 12.57
C TYR A 64 -11.22 1.49 13.87
N TYR A 65 -9.90 1.38 14.00
CA TYR A 65 -9.20 1.81 15.21
C TYR A 65 -9.29 3.32 15.43
N THR A 66 -9.20 4.12 14.36
CA THR A 66 -9.34 5.59 14.47
C THR A 66 -10.74 5.96 14.94
N ALA A 67 -11.77 5.35 14.37
CA ALA A 67 -13.15 5.60 14.74
C ALA A 67 -13.42 5.21 16.19
N GLN A 68 -12.99 4.02 16.63
CA GLN A 68 -13.09 3.59 18.03
C GLN A 68 -12.47 4.64 18.97
N TYR A 69 -11.25 5.08 18.66
CA TYR A 69 -10.52 6.03 19.47
C TYR A 69 -11.21 7.40 19.54
N ILE A 70 -11.71 7.93 18.42
CA ILE A 70 -12.46 9.20 18.40
C ILE A 70 -13.76 9.08 19.19
N ILE A 71 -14.50 7.98 19.03
CA ILE A 71 -15.75 7.73 19.75
C ILE A 71 -15.48 7.64 21.26
N GLU A 72 -14.45 6.91 21.68
CA GLU A 72 -14.08 6.79 23.10
C GLU A 72 -13.64 8.13 23.68
N ARG A 73 -12.81 8.88 22.95
CA ARG A 73 -12.23 10.14 23.42
C ARG A 73 -13.25 11.27 23.56
N PHE A 74 -14.14 11.43 22.58
CA PHE A 74 -15.08 12.54 22.54
C PHE A 74 -16.48 12.17 23.01
N GLY A 75 -16.92 10.92 22.80
CA GLY A 75 -18.20 10.38 23.29
C GLY A 75 -19.38 11.34 23.17
N GLY A 76 -19.96 11.69 24.32
CA GLY A 76 -21.10 12.61 24.43
C GLY A 76 -20.80 14.07 24.06
N GLU A 77 -19.56 14.41 23.69
CA GLU A 77 -19.17 15.72 23.16
C GLU A 77 -19.16 15.79 21.63
N ILE A 78 -19.51 14.72 20.93
CA ILE A 78 -19.63 14.72 19.47
C ILE A 78 -20.82 15.57 19.05
N ARG A 79 -20.61 16.53 18.14
CA ARG A 79 -21.64 17.50 17.71
C ARG A 79 -21.79 17.54 16.18
N PRO A 80 -22.98 17.90 15.65
CA PRO A 80 -23.13 18.20 14.24
C PRO A 80 -22.20 19.34 13.81
N GLY A 81 -21.55 19.20 12.65
CA GLY A 81 -20.63 20.19 12.10
C GLY A 81 -19.19 20.09 12.59
N ASP A 82 -18.89 19.20 13.54
CA ASP A 82 -17.50 18.90 13.92
C ASP A 82 -16.81 18.02 12.87
N SER A 83 -15.48 18.13 12.78
CA SER A 83 -14.62 17.11 12.16
C SER A 83 -13.40 16.87 13.05
N TYR A 84 -13.02 15.61 13.21
CA TYR A 84 -11.91 15.19 14.06
C TYR A 84 -10.72 14.75 13.21
N MET A 85 -9.51 15.09 13.64
CA MET A 85 -8.25 14.77 12.96
C MET A 85 -7.35 13.93 13.85
N ALA A 86 -6.78 12.85 13.32
CA ALA A 86 -5.79 12.03 14.01
C ALA A 86 -4.78 11.42 13.03
N ASN A 87 -3.55 11.21 13.47
CA ASN A 87 -2.52 10.48 12.70
C ASN A 87 -1.62 9.60 13.59
N ASP A 88 -1.89 9.54 14.89
CA ASP A 88 -1.06 8.81 15.85
C ASP A 88 -1.22 7.29 15.66
N PRO A 89 -0.18 6.55 15.22
CA PRO A 89 -0.29 5.10 14.96
C PRO A 89 -0.49 4.26 16.21
N TYR A 90 -0.15 4.80 17.38
CA TYR A 90 -0.23 4.09 18.66
C TYR A 90 -1.57 4.28 19.34
N HIS A 91 -2.09 5.51 19.35
CA HIS A 91 -3.34 5.83 20.02
C HIS A 91 -4.54 5.77 19.07
N SER A 92 -4.45 6.43 17.91
CA SER A 92 -5.55 6.48 16.95
C SER A 92 -5.54 5.35 15.92
N GLY A 93 -4.49 4.53 15.89
CA GLY A 93 -4.45 3.38 14.98
C GLY A 93 -4.23 3.71 13.51
N ASN A 94 -3.67 4.88 13.18
CA ASN A 94 -3.22 5.17 11.82
C ASN A 94 -2.04 4.27 11.41
N SER A 95 -1.74 4.17 10.11
CA SER A 95 -0.65 3.29 9.62
C SER A 95 0.73 3.88 9.90
N HIS A 96 0.90 5.19 9.70
CA HIS A 96 2.10 5.95 10.04
C HIS A 96 1.77 7.45 10.18
N VAL A 97 2.76 8.27 10.56
CA VAL A 97 2.57 9.69 10.86
C VAL A 97 2.07 10.53 9.66
N PRO A 98 2.54 10.33 8.41
CA PRO A 98 2.03 11.09 7.26
C PRO A 98 0.56 10.82 6.90
N ASP A 99 0.01 9.66 7.25
CA ASP A 99 -1.40 9.36 7.03
C ASP A 99 -2.26 10.07 8.07
N VAL A 100 -3.03 11.05 7.62
CA VAL A 100 -3.93 11.82 8.48
C VAL A 100 -5.36 11.37 8.22
N ALA A 101 -6.02 10.87 9.27
CA ALA A 101 -7.43 10.56 9.28
C ALA A 101 -8.28 11.81 9.60
N ILE A 102 -9.35 12.01 8.84
CA ILE A 102 -10.46 12.91 9.18
C ILE A 102 -11.73 12.09 9.38
N VAL A 103 -12.40 12.29 10.51
CA VAL A 103 -13.66 11.62 10.87
C VAL A 103 -14.73 12.68 11.13
N THR A 104 -15.81 12.66 10.35
CA THR A 104 -16.91 13.61 10.43
C THR A 104 -18.20 12.87 10.81
N PRO A 105 -18.85 13.18 11.95
CA PRO A 105 -20.11 12.58 12.34
C PRO A 105 -21.25 13.00 11.41
N VAL A 106 -22.15 12.07 11.14
CA VAL A 106 -23.34 12.26 10.30
C VAL A 106 -24.57 12.23 11.18
N PHE A 107 -25.28 13.36 11.24
CA PHE A 107 -26.51 13.51 12.00
C PHE A 107 -27.73 13.58 11.08
N TYR A 108 -28.84 13.01 11.54
CA TYR A 108 -30.16 13.18 10.94
C TYR A 108 -31.17 13.45 12.07
N GLN A 109 -31.86 14.59 12.03
CA GLN A 109 -32.81 15.02 13.08
C GLN A 109 -32.23 14.91 14.50
N ASP A 110 -31.02 15.43 14.71
CA ASP A 110 -30.27 15.41 15.97
C ASP A 110 -29.82 14.01 16.47
N GLU A 111 -30.07 12.94 15.71
CA GLU A 111 -29.55 11.61 15.98
C GLU A 111 -28.25 11.36 15.21
N LEU A 112 -27.22 10.86 15.89
CA LEU A 112 -25.99 10.36 15.26
C LEU A 112 -26.29 9.05 14.53
N ILE A 113 -26.16 9.05 13.20
CA ILE A 113 -26.45 7.89 12.36
C ILE A 113 -25.18 7.10 12.06
N ALA A 114 -24.10 7.80 11.70
CA ALA A 114 -22.87 7.21 11.16
C ALA A 114 -21.70 8.20 11.26
N PHE A 115 -20.54 7.82 10.72
CA PHE A 115 -19.47 8.75 10.39
C PHE A 115 -19.04 8.59 8.92
N CYS A 116 -18.66 9.70 8.29
CA CYS A 116 -17.91 9.69 7.05
C CYS A 116 -16.45 9.99 7.38
N ALA A 117 -15.53 9.18 6.88
CA ALA A 117 -14.10 9.34 7.15
C ALA A 117 -13.26 9.22 5.90
N CYS A 118 -12.06 9.80 5.95
CA CYS A 118 -11.03 9.62 4.95
C CYS A 118 -9.64 9.61 5.60
N ILE A 119 -8.70 8.88 5.02
CA ILE A 119 -7.28 8.89 5.35
C ILE A 119 -6.54 9.29 4.08
N ALA A 120 -5.59 10.22 4.20
CA ALA A 120 -4.79 10.69 3.09
C ALA A 120 -3.38 11.02 3.57
N HIS A 121 -2.40 10.62 2.77
CA HIS A 121 -0.99 10.89 3.03
C HIS A 121 -0.71 12.40 2.89
N LYS A 122 0.12 12.94 3.79
CA LYS A 122 0.59 14.34 3.72
C LYS A 122 2.01 14.43 3.20
N PRO A 123 2.34 15.44 2.39
CA PRO A 123 3.67 15.59 1.82
C PRO A 123 4.74 15.82 2.89
N ASP A 124 4.41 16.46 4.02
CA ASP A 124 5.35 16.70 5.12
C ASP A 124 4.63 17.00 6.45
N MET A 125 4.82 16.15 7.45
CA MET A 125 4.37 16.32 8.84
C MET A 125 5.52 16.71 9.79
N GLY A 126 6.60 17.31 9.27
CA GLY A 126 7.80 17.62 10.04
C GLY A 126 8.75 16.42 10.16
N GLY A 127 9.34 16.22 11.34
CA GLY A 127 10.29 15.13 11.59
C GLY A 127 11.70 15.41 11.06
N MET A 128 12.56 14.38 11.09
CA MET A 128 14.01 14.53 10.86
C MET A 128 14.40 14.81 9.39
N VAL A 129 13.51 14.52 8.43
CA VAL A 129 13.74 14.72 6.99
C VAL A 129 12.49 15.27 6.30
N PRO A 130 12.62 15.93 5.14
CA PRO A 130 11.48 16.22 4.25
C PRO A 130 10.72 14.94 3.89
N GLY A 131 9.40 15.02 3.85
CA GLY A 131 8.56 13.82 3.63
C GLY A 131 8.23 13.07 4.91
N SER A 132 8.81 13.47 6.04
CA SER A 132 8.62 12.88 7.38
C SER A 132 9.02 11.42 7.54
N SER A 133 9.50 10.78 6.47
CA SER A 133 9.79 9.35 6.42
C SER A 133 11.31 9.07 6.38
N GLY A 134 12.00 9.43 7.46
CA GLY A 134 13.43 9.24 7.59
C GLY A 134 13.83 7.77 7.77
N ALA A 135 14.67 7.27 6.86
CA ALA A 135 15.24 5.92 6.98
C ALA A 135 16.05 5.70 8.28
N GLY A 136 16.57 6.78 8.86
CA GLY A 136 17.31 6.81 10.12
C GLY A 136 16.43 7.00 11.37
N ALA A 137 15.10 6.90 11.29
CA ALA A 137 14.25 7.05 12.47
C ALA A 137 14.54 5.95 13.51
N ARG A 138 14.43 6.31 14.80
CA ARG A 138 14.69 5.42 15.96
C ARG A 138 13.56 5.47 16.98
N GLU A 139 12.71 6.47 16.87
CA GLU A 139 11.51 6.66 17.67
C GLU A 139 10.47 7.41 16.81
N ILE A 140 9.20 7.25 17.15
CA ILE A 140 8.07 7.86 16.44
C ILE A 140 8.21 9.39 16.32
N TYR A 141 8.87 10.05 17.27
CA TYR A 141 9.09 11.51 17.25
C TYR A 141 10.02 11.96 16.12
N HIS A 142 10.88 11.08 15.61
CA HIS A 142 11.68 11.37 14.42
C HIS A 142 10.81 11.42 13.14
N GLU A 143 9.61 10.85 13.19
CA GLU A 143 8.72 10.65 12.04
C GLU A 143 7.69 11.78 11.87
N GLY A 144 7.67 12.77 12.76
CA GLY A 144 6.85 13.97 12.62
C GLY A 144 5.87 14.20 13.78
N MET A 145 4.95 15.12 13.55
CA MET A 145 3.95 15.52 14.55
C MET A 145 2.87 14.48 14.75
N LEU A 146 2.52 14.24 16.01
CA LEU A 146 1.42 13.34 16.40
C LEU A 146 0.20 14.14 16.85
N PHE A 147 -0.93 13.85 16.22
CA PHE A 147 -2.25 14.35 16.56
C PHE A 147 -3.07 13.18 17.14
N PRO A 148 -3.30 13.17 18.45
CA PRO A 148 -3.96 12.07 19.14
C PRO A 148 -5.49 12.24 19.11
N GLY A 149 -6.09 12.70 18.01
CA GLY A 149 -7.51 13.04 17.94
C GLY A 149 -7.82 14.45 18.46
N VAL A 150 -7.91 15.41 17.55
CA VAL A 150 -8.25 16.82 17.83
C VAL A 150 -9.46 17.26 17.00
N ARG A 151 -10.26 18.19 17.52
CA ARG A 151 -11.28 18.89 16.70
C ARG A 151 -10.56 19.83 15.73
N ILE A 152 -10.52 19.46 14.45
CA ILE A 152 -9.93 20.30 13.39
C ILE A 152 -10.95 21.25 12.78
N TRP A 153 -12.24 20.90 12.83
CA TRP A 153 -13.33 21.72 12.31
C TRP A 153 -14.51 21.72 13.29
N THR A 154 -15.22 22.83 13.35
CA THR A 154 -16.48 23.01 14.09
C THR A 154 -17.49 23.76 13.20
N SER A 155 -18.69 24.01 13.72
CA SER A 155 -19.68 24.87 13.06
C SER A 155 -19.18 26.31 12.77
N GLU A 156 -18.12 26.77 13.46
CA GLU A 156 -17.50 28.07 13.24
C GLU A 156 -16.39 28.04 12.18
N GLY A 157 -16.02 26.86 11.68
CA GLY A 157 -14.97 26.64 10.69
C GLY A 157 -13.76 25.90 11.25
N ILE A 158 -12.60 26.10 10.60
CA ILE A 158 -11.34 25.46 10.99
C ILE A 158 -10.85 25.93 12.36
N ASN A 159 -10.34 25.01 13.16
CA ASN A 159 -9.64 25.30 14.40
C ASN A 159 -8.29 25.96 14.09
N ARG A 160 -8.21 27.28 14.32
CA ARG A 160 -7.04 28.10 13.98
C ARG A 160 -5.78 27.74 14.76
N ASP A 161 -5.92 27.24 15.98
CA ASP A 161 -4.76 26.86 16.79
C ASP A 161 -4.12 25.58 16.24
N VAL A 162 -4.94 24.59 15.88
CA VAL A 162 -4.48 23.35 15.24
C VAL A 162 -3.89 23.65 13.85
N GLU A 163 -4.55 24.50 13.04
CA GLU A 163 -3.99 24.95 11.76
C GLU A 163 -2.63 25.63 11.94
N SER A 164 -2.49 26.49 12.94
CA SER A 164 -1.23 27.20 13.21
C SER A 164 -0.11 26.24 13.58
N ILE A 165 -0.40 25.20 14.36
CA ILE A 165 0.57 24.14 14.69
C ILE A 165 1.01 23.39 13.43
N LEU A 166 0.07 22.98 12.57
CA LEU A 166 0.38 22.31 11.31
C LEU A 166 1.28 23.17 10.42
N ARG A 167 0.92 24.45 10.25
CA ARG A 167 1.68 25.39 9.41
C ARG A 167 3.10 25.61 9.91
N GLN A 168 3.28 25.69 11.23
CA GLN A 168 4.59 26.01 11.82
C GLN A 168 5.59 24.86 11.72
N ASN A 169 5.11 23.63 11.57
CA ASN A 169 5.92 22.41 11.69
C ASN A 169 5.98 21.58 10.40
N SER A 170 5.48 22.11 9.28
CA SER A 170 5.60 21.50 7.96
C SER A 170 6.52 22.31 7.05
N ARG A 171 7.25 21.62 6.18
CA ARG A 171 8.03 22.22 5.10
C ARG A 171 7.15 22.68 3.94
N THR A 172 5.95 22.11 3.79
CA THR A 172 4.97 22.47 2.76
C THR A 172 3.60 22.80 3.39
N PRO A 173 3.52 23.85 4.22
CA PRO A 173 2.37 24.10 5.07
C PRO A 173 1.07 24.39 4.29
N ASP A 174 1.17 25.02 3.12
CA ASP A 174 0.00 25.31 2.29
C ASP A 174 -0.58 24.04 1.65
N GLU A 175 0.26 23.09 1.25
CA GLU A 175 -0.17 21.79 0.75
C GLU A 175 -0.85 20.98 1.87
N VAL A 176 -0.20 20.88 3.03
CA VAL A 176 -0.74 20.11 4.17
C VAL A 176 -2.08 20.65 4.63
N VAL A 177 -2.20 21.96 4.84
CA VAL A 177 -3.46 22.58 5.27
C VAL A 177 -4.51 22.50 4.15
N GLY A 178 -4.11 22.67 2.90
CA GLY A 178 -4.98 22.49 1.74
C GLY A 178 -5.59 21.08 1.71
N ASP A 179 -4.76 20.05 1.86
CA ASP A 179 -5.20 18.66 1.87
C ASP A 179 -6.08 18.34 3.09
N VAL A 180 -5.80 18.91 4.27
CA VAL A 180 -6.66 18.74 5.46
C VAL A 180 -8.04 19.34 5.22
N ARG A 181 -8.11 20.53 4.60
CA ARG A 181 -9.38 21.16 4.22
C ARG A 181 -10.13 20.35 3.16
N ALA A 182 -9.41 19.79 2.19
CA ALA A 182 -9.97 18.87 1.18
C ALA A 182 -10.63 17.65 1.83
N GLN A 183 -9.95 17.02 2.80
CA GLN A 183 -10.49 15.89 3.57
C GLN A 183 -11.73 16.26 4.40
N VAL A 184 -11.74 17.42 5.06
CA VAL A 184 -12.94 17.90 5.76
C VAL A 184 -14.09 18.11 4.78
N GLY A 185 -13.82 18.77 3.65
CA GLY A 185 -14.83 19.03 2.61
C GLY A 185 -15.44 17.75 2.05
N CYS A 186 -14.61 16.76 1.70
CA CYS A 186 -15.11 15.52 1.12
C CYS A 186 -15.95 14.71 2.13
N THR A 187 -15.53 14.63 3.39
CA THR A 187 -16.27 13.91 4.43
C THR A 187 -17.58 14.59 4.81
N GLN A 188 -17.63 15.92 4.81
CA GLN A 188 -18.89 16.66 5.00
C GLN A 188 -19.88 16.46 3.85
N VAL A 189 -19.42 16.46 2.59
CA VAL A 189 -20.27 16.14 1.43
C VAL A 189 -20.80 14.71 1.51
N GLY A 190 -19.95 13.75 1.91
CA GLY A 190 -20.38 12.38 2.18
C GLY A 190 -21.50 12.32 3.22
N GLY A 191 -21.34 13.05 4.33
CA GLY A 191 -22.34 13.14 5.38
C GLY A 191 -23.67 13.72 4.92
N GLN A 192 -23.65 14.77 4.09
CA GLN A 192 -24.85 15.35 3.49
C GLN A 192 -25.60 14.35 2.60
N ARG A 193 -24.88 13.59 1.78
CA ARG A 193 -25.48 12.57 0.91
C ARG A 193 -26.07 11.41 1.71
N LEU A 194 -25.37 10.96 2.74
CA LEU A 194 -25.86 9.90 3.63
C LEU A 194 -27.10 10.35 4.42
N ALA A 195 -27.14 11.59 4.88
CA ALA A 195 -28.33 12.18 5.50
C ALA A 195 -29.51 12.24 4.50
N GLY A 196 -29.26 12.54 3.22
CA GLY A 196 -30.26 12.47 2.16
C GLY A 196 -30.81 11.05 1.94
N LEU A 197 -29.96 10.02 2.03
CA LEU A 197 -30.44 8.62 2.00
C LEU A 197 -31.32 8.28 3.22
N CYS A 198 -31.05 8.87 4.38
CA CYS A 198 -31.91 8.72 5.56
C CYS A 198 -33.28 9.40 5.37
N GLU A 199 -33.34 10.51 4.63
CA GLU A 199 -34.61 11.15 4.26
C GLU A 199 -35.42 10.27 3.30
N GLU A 200 -34.76 9.67 2.30
CA GLU A 200 -35.41 8.82 1.28
C GLU A 200 -35.88 7.47 1.83
N TYR A 201 -35.06 6.80 2.65
CA TYR A 201 -35.30 5.42 3.10
C TYR A 201 -35.63 5.27 4.57
N SER A 202 -35.58 6.34 5.37
CA SER A 202 -35.58 6.35 6.84
C SER A 202 -34.24 5.92 7.49
N PRO A 203 -33.87 6.49 8.66
CA PRO A 203 -32.66 6.08 9.39
C PRO A 203 -32.64 4.59 9.75
N ALA A 204 -33.78 4.03 10.14
CA ALA A 204 -33.87 2.62 10.55
C ALA A 204 -33.50 1.67 9.40
N THR A 205 -33.93 1.97 8.18
CA THR A 205 -33.60 1.19 6.99
C THR A 205 -32.12 1.30 6.62
N ILE A 206 -31.53 2.49 6.74
CA ILE A 206 -30.09 2.68 6.48
C ILE A 206 -29.23 1.92 7.50
N LEU A 207 -29.58 1.99 8.78
CA LEU A 207 -28.88 1.25 9.84
C LEU A 207 -29.00 -0.27 9.64
N GLN A 208 -30.19 -0.76 9.27
CA GLN A 208 -30.38 -2.17 8.91
C GLN A 208 -29.51 -2.57 7.70
N ALA A 209 -29.36 -1.69 6.71
CA ALA A 209 -28.52 -1.96 5.55
C ALA A 209 -27.04 -2.08 5.94
N PHE A 210 -26.55 -1.25 6.87
CA PHE A 210 -25.18 -1.36 7.38
C PHE A 210 -24.91 -2.73 8.01
N ASP A 211 -25.80 -3.16 8.91
CA ASP A 211 -25.67 -4.45 9.59
C ASP A 211 -25.68 -5.62 8.60
N GLU A 212 -26.62 -5.62 7.65
CA GLU A 212 -26.75 -6.68 6.64
C GLU A 212 -25.58 -6.68 5.64
N TRP A 213 -25.06 -5.51 5.26
CA TRP A 213 -23.93 -5.38 4.34
C TRP A 213 -22.61 -5.87 4.97
N ILE A 214 -22.37 -5.55 6.25
CA ILE A 214 -21.24 -6.08 7.02
C ILE A 214 -21.36 -7.61 7.14
N ALA A 215 -22.56 -8.13 7.44
CA ALA A 215 -22.79 -9.57 7.58
C ALA A 215 -22.58 -10.34 6.26
N ILE A 216 -22.83 -9.72 5.10
CA ILE A 216 -22.57 -10.34 3.79
C ILE A 216 -21.09 -10.67 3.63
N SER A 217 -20.18 -9.75 3.98
CA SER A 217 -18.74 -9.98 3.82
C SER A 217 -18.22 -11.08 4.72
N GLU A 218 -18.69 -11.13 5.98
CA GLU A 218 -18.38 -12.22 6.92
C GLU A 218 -18.81 -13.57 6.34
N ARG A 219 -20.07 -13.65 5.86
CA ARG A 219 -20.64 -14.88 5.32
C ARG A 219 -19.92 -15.33 4.04
N ARG A 220 -19.68 -14.43 3.07
CA ARG A 220 -19.02 -14.78 1.80
C ARG A 220 -17.58 -15.26 2.03
N LEU A 221 -16.83 -14.59 2.91
CA LEU A 221 -15.49 -15.06 3.26
C LEU A 221 -15.53 -16.44 3.91
N GLY A 222 -16.48 -16.67 4.84
CA GLY A 222 -16.66 -17.99 5.45
C GLY A 222 -17.04 -19.09 4.44
N GLU A 223 -17.84 -18.75 3.43
CA GLU A 223 -18.22 -19.65 2.32
C GLU A 223 -17.00 -20.02 1.47
N GLU A 224 -16.13 -19.07 1.10
CA GLU A 224 -14.90 -19.36 0.37
C GLU A 224 -13.92 -20.19 1.21
N LEU A 225 -13.73 -19.83 2.49
CA LEU A 225 -12.87 -20.58 3.41
C LEU A 225 -13.33 -22.03 3.56
N SER A 226 -14.64 -22.29 3.60
CA SER A 226 -15.19 -23.64 3.73
C SER A 226 -14.84 -24.57 2.55
N LYS A 227 -14.45 -24.03 1.40
CA LYS A 227 -14.04 -24.80 0.21
C LYS A 227 -12.59 -25.30 0.30
N ILE A 228 -11.78 -24.74 1.19
CA ILE A 228 -10.38 -25.10 1.38
C ILE A 228 -10.31 -26.28 2.37
N PRO A 229 -9.41 -27.26 2.23
CA PRO A 229 -9.23 -28.30 3.25
C PRO A 229 -8.72 -27.74 4.59
N ASP A 230 -9.24 -28.25 5.70
CA ASP A 230 -8.70 -27.94 7.04
C ASP A 230 -7.23 -28.36 7.13
N GLY A 231 -6.40 -27.52 7.77
CA GLY A 231 -4.97 -27.75 7.81
C GLY A 231 -4.17 -26.57 8.35
N ILE A 232 -2.85 -26.74 8.32
CA ILE A 232 -1.87 -25.75 8.75
C ILE A 232 -0.97 -25.43 7.57
N GLY A 233 -0.78 -24.14 7.29
CA GLY A 233 0.18 -23.64 6.32
C GLY A 233 1.14 -22.65 6.95
N VAL A 234 2.35 -22.53 6.38
CA VAL A 234 3.39 -21.64 6.92
C VAL A 234 3.92 -20.70 5.84
N GLY A 235 4.11 -19.43 6.21
CA GLY A 235 4.76 -18.43 5.38
C GLY A 235 5.92 -17.78 6.10
N THR A 236 7.08 -17.63 5.44
CA THR A 236 8.25 -16.94 6.01
C THR A 236 9.02 -16.21 4.93
N ALA A 237 9.28 -14.92 5.16
CA ALA A 237 10.10 -14.10 4.29
C ALA A 237 10.87 -13.05 5.09
N TYR A 238 11.77 -12.33 4.42
CA TYR A 238 12.71 -11.41 5.05
C TYR A 238 12.74 -10.05 4.33
N LEU A 239 12.72 -8.97 5.12
CA LEU A 239 13.21 -7.66 4.66
C LEU A 239 14.74 -7.64 4.75
N ASP A 240 15.38 -6.79 3.95
CA ASP A 240 16.84 -6.70 3.90
C ASP A 240 17.46 -6.33 5.26
N ASN A 241 16.93 -5.27 5.90
CA ASN A 241 17.30 -4.75 7.20
C ASN A 241 16.28 -3.71 7.68
N ASP A 242 16.54 -3.08 8.83
CA ASP A 242 15.71 -2.03 9.42
C ASP A 242 16.23 -0.59 9.17
N GLY A 243 17.29 -0.39 8.38
CA GLY A 243 17.93 0.92 8.17
C GLY A 243 18.84 1.37 9.33
N VAL A 244 19.05 0.50 10.33
CA VAL A 244 19.94 0.74 11.49
C VAL A 244 21.01 -0.32 11.53
N ASP A 245 20.58 -1.56 11.68
CA ASP A 245 21.39 -2.75 11.75
C ASP A 245 21.43 -3.37 10.35
N LEU A 246 22.20 -2.74 9.45
CA LEU A 246 22.17 -2.99 8.00
C LEU A 246 22.49 -4.44 7.59
N ASP A 247 23.19 -5.18 8.45
CA ASP A 247 23.59 -6.57 8.21
C ASP A 247 22.55 -7.61 8.70
N GLN A 248 21.46 -7.17 9.32
CA GLN A 248 20.47 -8.04 9.97
C GLN A 248 19.12 -8.03 9.23
N PRO A 249 18.78 -9.11 8.51
CA PRO A 249 17.46 -9.28 7.92
C PRO A 249 16.33 -9.30 8.97
N VAL A 250 15.18 -8.75 8.59
CA VAL A 250 13.99 -8.72 9.45
C VAL A 250 12.99 -9.76 8.98
N LYS A 251 12.78 -10.80 9.79
CA LYS A 251 11.89 -11.92 9.46
C LYS A 251 10.42 -11.57 9.75
N ILE A 252 9.56 -11.89 8.78
CA ILE A 252 8.12 -11.96 8.93
C ILE A 252 7.69 -13.41 8.79
N HIS A 253 6.90 -13.90 9.73
CA HIS A 253 6.47 -15.29 9.79
C HIS A 253 5.00 -15.38 10.20
N VAL A 254 4.26 -16.24 9.53
CA VAL A 254 2.87 -16.57 9.89
C VAL A 254 2.67 -18.08 9.88
N THR A 255 2.00 -18.58 10.91
CA THR A 255 1.38 -19.90 10.91
C THR A 255 -0.12 -19.70 10.72
N LEU A 256 -0.67 -20.23 9.63
CA LEU A 256 -2.08 -20.18 9.28
C LEU A 256 -2.74 -21.49 9.66
N THR A 257 -3.78 -21.44 10.49
CA THR A 257 -4.62 -22.61 10.81
C THR A 257 -6.01 -22.40 10.23
N LYS A 258 -6.42 -23.25 9.29
CA LYS A 258 -7.73 -23.22 8.66
C LYS A 258 -8.62 -24.31 9.26
N THR A 259 -9.79 -23.92 9.76
CA THR A 259 -10.80 -24.83 10.34
C THR A 259 -12.21 -24.42 9.93
N GLY A 260 -12.91 -25.27 9.19
CA GLY A 260 -14.26 -25.00 8.71
C GLY A 260 -14.34 -23.70 7.90
N SER A 261 -15.11 -22.73 8.38
CA SER A 261 -15.29 -21.41 7.77
C SER A 261 -14.41 -20.31 8.39
N ARG A 262 -13.42 -20.66 9.21
CA ARG A 262 -12.57 -19.71 9.93
C ARG A 262 -11.10 -19.96 9.67
N VAL A 263 -10.31 -18.90 9.87
CA VAL A 263 -8.86 -18.95 9.80
C VAL A 263 -8.25 -18.22 10.99
N ARG A 264 -7.19 -18.80 11.55
CA ARG A 264 -6.34 -18.19 12.58
C ARG A 264 -4.98 -17.89 11.98
N LEU A 265 -4.49 -16.67 12.16
CA LEU A 265 -3.21 -16.20 11.67
C LEU A 265 -2.31 -15.84 12.86
N ASP A 266 -1.26 -16.63 13.06
CA ASP A 266 -0.34 -16.47 14.19
C ASP A 266 1.02 -15.94 13.73
N PHE A 267 1.33 -14.71 14.15
CA PHE A 267 2.54 -13.98 13.83
C PHE A 267 3.64 -14.10 14.90
N SER A 268 3.43 -14.92 15.94
CA SER A 268 4.36 -15.05 17.08
C SER A 268 5.77 -15.50 16.68
N GLY A 269 5.93 -16.11 15.50
CA GLY A 269 7.23 -16.49 14.95
C GLY A 269 8.01 -15.36 14.28
N SER A 270 7.45 -14.15 14.13
CA SER A 270 8.10 -12.99 13.51
C SER A 270 9.25 -12.45 14.35
N ASN A 271 10.10 -11.59 13.77
CA ASN A 271 11.20 -10.97 14.51
C ASN A 271 10.68 -10.14 15.71
N PRO A 272 11.44 -10.11 16.83
CA PRO A 272 11.28 -9.07 17.83
C PRO A 272 11.35 -7.67 17.20
N LEU A 273 10.74 -6.70 17.85
CA LEU A 273 10.81 -5.29 17.48
C LEU A 273 12.24 -4.86 17.15
N VAL A 274 12.39 -4.14 16.05
CA VAL A 274 13.66 -3.64 15.53
C VAL A 274 13.83 -2.14 15.78
N LYS A 275 15.05 -1.62 15.61
CA LYS A 275 15.37 -0.23 15.99
C LYS A 275 14.86 0.78 14.98
N GLY A 276 14.81 0.40 13.71
CA GLY A 276 14.46 1.29 12.61
C GLY A 276 13.00 1.25 12.17
N PRO A 277 12.62 2.07 11.18
CA PRO A 277 11.22 2.41 10.89
C PRO A 277 10.38 1.34 10.19
N VAL A 278 10.89 0.11 10.07
CA VAL A 278 10.18 -1.00 9.41
C VAL A 278 9.20 -1.73 10.33
N ASN A 279 9.08 -1.32 11.60
CA ASN A 279 8.06 -1.87 12.49
C ASN A 279 6.66 -1.44 12.02
N ILE A 280 5.65 -2.25 12.31
CA ILE A 280 4.26 -1.94 12.02
C ILE A 280 3.38 -2.14 13.25
N ARG A 281 2.22 -1.49 13.21
CA ARG A 281 1.17 -1.60 14.22
C ARG A 281 0.19 -2.71 13.82
N PRO A 282 -0.56 -3.30 14.79
CA PRO A 282 -1.38 -4.48 14.53
C PRO A 282 -2.41 -4.27 13.42
N GLN A 283 -3.00 -3.09 13.32
CA GLN A 283 -3.94 -2.76 12.25
C GLN A 283 -3.37 -2.92 10.83
N SER A 284 -2.08 -2.63 10.62
CA SER A 284 -1.42 -2.79 9.32
C SER A 284 -1.14 -4.26 9.05
N THR A 285 -0.77 -5.04 10.08
CA THR A 285 -0.63 -6.50 9.98
C THR A 285 -1.96 -7.15 9.59
N GLU A 286 -3.04 -6.77 10.27
CA GLU A 286 -4.40 -7.25 10.02
C GLU A 286 -4.86 -6.89 8.59
N ALA A 287 -4.65 -5.64 8.17
CA ALA A 287 -4.95 -5.19 6.81
C ALA A 287 -4.20 -6.01 5.75
N GLY A 288 -2.88 -6.13 5.87
CA GLY A 288 -2.06 -6.87 4.91
C GLY A 288 -2.48 -8.33 4.79
N ALA A 289 -2.76 -8.97 5.92
CA ALA A 289 -3.19 -10.36 6.01
C ALA A 289 -4.61 -10.59 5.46
N THR A 290 -5.56 -9.71 5.78
CA THR A 290 -6.93 -9.78 5.25
C THR A 290 -6.95 -9.61 3.73
N LEU A 291 -6.20 -8.64 3.20
CA LEU A 291 -6.13 -8.41 1.76
C LEU A 291 -5.49 -9.60 1.02
N ALA A 292 -4.57 -10.33 1.66
CA ALA A 292 -4.03 -11.57 1.10
C ALA A 292 -5.10 -12.64 0.93
N LEU A 293 -5.96 -12.82 1.93
CA LEU A 293 -7.06 -13.77 1.89
C LEU A 293 -8.07 -13.40 0.80
N ILE A 294 -8.53 -12.14 0.76
CA ILE A 294 -9.53 -11.69 -0.22
C ILE A 294 -9.00 -11.84 -1.64
N GLY A 295 -7.78 -11.36 -1.90
CA GLY A 295 -7.19 -11.41 -3.24
C GLY A 295 -6.98 -12.84 -3.76
N LEU A 296 -6.78 -13.81 -2.87
CA LEU A 296 -6.59 -15.22 -3.24
C LEU A 296 -7.92 -16.00 -3.40
N LEU A 297 -8.94 -15.61 -2.63
CA LEU A 297 -10.20 -16.36 -2.52
C LEU A 297 -11.28 -15.82 -3.46
N ASP A 298 -11.74 -14.61 -3.22
CA ASP A 298 -12.77 -13.94 -4.01
C ASP A 298 -12.62 -12.42 -3.90
N PRO A 299 -12.15 -11.74 -4.96
CA PRO A 299 -12.00 -10.29 -4.97
C PRO A 299 -13.35 -9.53 -5.03
N GLN A 300 -14.48 -10.22 -5.20
CA GLN A 300 -15.82 -9.62 -5.17
C GLN A 300 -16.41 -9.50 -3.75
N ILE A 301 -15.72 -10.01 -2.73
CA ILE A 301 -16.13 -9.82 -1.33
C ILE A 301 -16.01 -8.33 -0.97
N PRO A 302 -17.09 -7.67 -0.52
CA PRO A 302 -16.99 -6.27 -0.10
C PRO A 302 -16.02 -6.11 1.07
N ILE A 303 -15.08 -5.17 0.96
CA ILE A 303 -14.05 -4.93 1.96
C ILE A 303 -14.63 -4.06 3.10
N ASN A 304 -15.03 -4.69 4.19
CA ASN A 304 -15.63 -4.04 5.37
C ASN A 304 -15.34 -4.84 6.66
N ASP A 305 -15.86 -4.38 7.81
CA ASP A 305 -15.59 -4.97 9.13
C ASP A 305 -16.06 -6.42 9.29
N GLY A 306 -16.92 -6.93 8.39
CA GLY A 306 -17.38 -8.32 8.41
C GLY A 306 -16.24 -9.31 8.22
N ILE A 307 -15.22 -8.94 7.44
CA ILE A 307 -14.05 -9.79 7.21
C ILE A 307 -13.25 -10.02 8.50
N ARG A 308 -13.11 -8.99 9.34
CA ARG A 308 -12.40 -9.09 10.62
C ARG A 308 -13.03 -10.13 11.56
N ARG A 309 -14.34 -10.36 11.46
CA ARG A 309 -15.06 -11.34 12.30
C ARG A 309 -14.77 -12.80 11.94
N ALA A 310 -14.32 -13.06 10.72
CA ALA A 310 -13.99 -14.40 10.22
C ALA A 310 -12.52 -14.81 10.45
N VAL A 311 -11.67 -13.86 10.89
CA VAL A 311 -10.22 -14.05 11.05
C VAL A 311 -9.81 -13.84 12.51
N GLU A 312 -9.18 -14.85 13.10
CA GLU A 312 -8.53 -14.72 14.40
C GLU A 312 -7.06 -14.29 14.20
N PHE A 313 -6.67 -13.15 14.75
CA PHE A 313 -5.29 -12.67 14.71
C PHE A 313 -4.57 -12.92 16.03
N VAL A 314 -3.41 -13.55 15.97
CA VAL A 314 -2.48 -13.67 17.09
C VAL A 314 -1.23 -12.87 16.75
N ASN A 315 -1.15 -11.69 17.32
CA ASN A 315 -0.07 -10.74 17.04
C ASN A 315 0.47 -10.15 18.37
N PRO A 316 1.38 -10.86 19.06
CA PRO A 316 1.92 -10.42 20.34
C PRO A 316 2.64 -9.06 20.26
N GLU A 317 2.40 -8.19 21.23
CA GLU A 317 3.10 -6.90 21.34
C GLU A 317 4.62 -7.09 21.53
N GLY A 318 5.42 -6.22 20.92
CA GLY A 318 6.88 -6.26 21.00
C GLY A 318 7.54 -7.01 19.84
N LEU A 319 6.76 -7.41 18.84
CA LEU A 319 7.24 -7.93 17.55
C LEU A 319 7.28 -6.80 16.50
N VAL A 320 7.98 -7.05 15.40
CA VAL A 320 7.98 -6.14 14.24
C VAL A 320 6.56 -5.94 13.66
N THR A 321 5.66 -6.91 13.82
CA THR A 321 4.25 -6.87 13.38
C THR A 321 3.31 -6.19 14.40
N HIS A 322 3.79 -5.91 15.62
CA HIS A 322 3.06 -5.23 16.68
C HIS A 322 4.03 -4.43 17.53
N ALA A 323 4.51 -3.32 16.97
CA ALA A 323 5.50 -2.46 17.59
C ALA A 323 4.99 -1.88 18.91
N ARG A 324 5.79 -1.86 19.99
CA ARG A 324 5.44 -1.11 21.22
C ARG A 324 5.93 0.34 21.12
N PHE A 325 5.28 1.24 21.84
CA PHE A 325 5.67 2.65 21.88
C PHE A 325 7.07 2.80 22.55
N PRO A 326 7.95 3.72 22.10
CA PRO A 326 7.80 4.73 21.03
C PRO A 326 8.48 4.32 19.71
N ALA A 327 8.45 3.04 19.31
CA ALA A 327 9.18 2.62 18.11
C ALA A 327 8.72 3.36 16.82
N PRO A 328 9.62 3.55 15.86
CA PRO A 328 9.30 4.16 14.58
C PRO A 328 8.55 3.17 13.67
N VAL A 329 7.54 3.65 12.93
CA VAL A 329 6.65 2.83 12.08
C VAL A 329 6.41 3.41 10.69
N ASN A 330 7.16 4.43 10.26
CA ASN A 330 6.85 5.16 9.03
C ASN A 330 7.15 4.37 7.75
N ASN A 331 8.09 3.42 7.79
CA ASN A 331 8.35 2.53 6.66
C ASN A 331 7.55 1.22 6.76
N TYR A 332 6.25 1.35 7.02
CA TYR A 332 5.36 0.20 7.28
C TYR A 332 5.08 -0.66 6.04
N TYR A 333 4.99 -0.03 4.86
CA TYR A 333 4.42 -0.67 3.67
C TYR A 333 5.22 -1.91 3.21
N PRO A 334 6.57 -1.91 3.16
CA PRO A 334 7.34 -3.11 2.82
C PRO A 334 7.04 -4.28 3.78
N THR A 335 6.93 -4.00 5.07
CA THR A 335 6.64 -4.98 6.11
C THR A 335 5.22 -5.53 5.98
N MET A 336 4.23 -4.65 5.80
CA MET A 336 2.83 -5.04 5.58
C MET A 336 2.65 -5.87 4.31
N HIS A 337 3.37 -5.51 3.25
CA HIS A 337 3.35 -6.30 2.03
C HIS A 337 3.99 -7.67 2.23
N LEU A 338 5.08 -7.76 3.00
CA LEU A 338 5.67 -9.06 3.32
C LEU A 338 4.73 -9.93 4.18
N VAL A 339 3.95 -9.32 5.09
CA VAL A 339 2.84 -9.99 5.78
C VAL A 339 1.84 -10.58 4.76
N ASN A 340 1.44 -9.79 3.76
CA ASN A 340 0.54 -10.23 2.70
C ASN A 340 1.10 -11.46 1.96
N CYS A 341 2.35 -11.40 1.50
CA CYS A 341 3.00 -12.50 0.79
C CYS A 341 3.16 -13.76 1.65
N CYS A 342 3.51 -13.62 2.94
CA CYS A 342 3.60 -14.75 3.85
C CYS A 342 2.24 -15.43 4.06
N VAL A 343 1.14 -14.67 4.16
CA VAL A 343 -0.21 -15.24 4.26
C VAL A 343 -0.61 -15.96 2.96
N GLN A 344 -0.28 -15.39 1.80
CA GLN A 344 -0.51 -16.05 0.51
C GLN A 344 0.30 -17.35 0.40
N GLN A 345 1.56 -17.35 0.83
CA GLN A 345 2.41 -18.54 0.87
C GLN A 345 1.81 -19.63 1.76
N ALA A 346 1.39 -19.28 2.97
CA ALA A 346 0.77 -20.22 3.89
C ALA A 346 -0.54 -20.81 3.32
N MET A 347 -1.37 -19.99 2.66
CA MET A 347 -2.63 -20.45 2.06
C MET A 347 -2.42 -21.28 0.79
N ALA A 348 -1.33 -21.06 0.05
CA ALA A 348 -0.98 -21.84 -1.13
C ALA A 348 -0.73 -23.32 -0.80
N GLU A 349 -0.22 -23.63 0.39
CA GLU A 349 -0.02 -25.00 0.88
C GLU A 349 -1.35 -25.77 1.04
N LEU A 350 -2.46 -25.06 1.26
CA LEU A 350 -3.77 -25.65 1.53
C LEU A 350 -4.72 -25.61 0.32
N SER A 351 -4.72 -24.51 -0.44
CA SER A 351 -5.77 -24.22 -1.43
C SER A 351 -5.41 -24.61 -2.87
N GLY A 352 -4.14 -24.95 -3.14
CA GLY A 352 -3.62 -25.15 -4.50
C GLY A 352 -3.65 -23.88 -5.38
N ARG A 353 -4.18 -22.77 -4.85
CA ARG A 353 -4.11 -21.44 -5.47
C ARG A 353 -2.87 -20.76 -4.91
N ALA A 354 -1.98 -20.34 -5.80
CA ALA A 354 -0.84 -19.53 -5.40
C ALA A 354 -0.61 -18.39 -6.38
N VAL A 355 -0.04 -17.34 -5.83
CA VAL A 355 0.48 -16.20 -6.57
C VAL A 355 1.92 -16.06 -6.13
N ALA A 356 2.84 -16.00 -7.08
CA ALA A 356 4.20 -15.64 -6.74
C ALA A 356 4.17 -14.22 -6.14
N PRO A 357 5.00 -13.91 -5.13
CA PRO A 357 5.12 -12.54 -4.65
C PRO A 357 5.42 -11.57 -5.80
N ALA A 358 4.82 -10.39 -5.68
CA ALA A 358 5.13 -9.23 -6.49
C ALA A 358 6.63 -8.95 -6.54
N GLY A 359 7.05 -8.18 -7.54
CA GLY A 359 8.26 -7.37 -7.53
C GLY A 359 8.33 -6.67 -6.21
N LEU A 360 9.19 -7.23 -5.41
CA LEU A 360 9.30 -6.97 -4.03
C LEU A 360 10.40 -5.89 -4.02
N GLY A 361 10.00 -4.61 -4.05
CA GLY A 361 10.84 -3.40 -4.19
C GLY A 361 10.12 -2.15 -3.66
N ILE A 362 9.17 -2.44 -2.79
CA ILE A 362 8.08 -1.60 -2.35
C ILE A 362 8.62 -0.51 -1.43
N GLY A 363 8.26 0.74 -1.72
CA GLY A 363 8.67 1.90 -0.95
C GLY A 363 8.46 3.18 -1.74
N GLY A 364 8.49 4.32 -1.04
CA GLY A 364 8.50 5.62 -1.68
C GLY A 364 9.88 6.27 -1.63
N ASN A 365 10.22 7.06 -2.63
CA ASN A 365 11.37 7.95 -2.58
C ASN A 365 10.89 9.38 -2.40
N THR A 366 11.65 10.15 -1.65
CA THR A 366 11.35 11.56 -1.40
C THR A 366 12.54 12.43 -1.73
N LEU A 367 12.26 13.53 -2.42
CA LEU A 367 13.22 14.58 -2.71
C LEU A 367 12.71 15.89 -2.12
N GLY A 368 13.38 16.34 -1.07
CA GLY A 368 13.11 17.63 -0.45
C GLY A 368 13.94 18.73 -1.09
N TYR A 369 13.29 19.81 -1.49
CA TYR A 369 13.91 20.98 -2.09
C TYR A 369 13.69 22.20 -1.19
N THR A 370 14.74 23.01 -1.03
CA THR A 370 14.61 24.34 -0.42
C THR A 370 13.80 25.29 -1.31
N ARG A 371 13.86 25.07 -2.63
CA ARG A 371 13.13 25.84 -3.62
C ARG A 371 12.74 24.97 -4.82
N THR A 372 11.45 24.88 -5.07
CA THR A 372 10.85 24.26 -6.27
C THR A 372 10.83 25.23 -7.44
N ARG A 373 10.27 24.82 -8.59
CA ARG A 373 10.15 25.70 -9.77
C ARG A 373 9.20 26.88 -9.54
N SER A 374 8.25 26.77 -8.62
CA SER A 374 7.38 27.87 -8.19
C SER A 374 8.07 28.84 -7.21
N GLY A 375 9.26 28.48 -6.74
CA GLY A 375 10.06 29.32 -5.85
C GLY A 375 9.78 29.14 -4.36
N GLN A 376 8.95 28.17 -3.97
CA GLN A 376 8.65 27.79 -2.58
C GLN A 376 9.40 26.51 -2.17
N PRO A 377 9.57 26.21 -0.87
CA PRO A 377 10.01 24.87 -0.47
C PRO A 377 9.04 23.79 -0.97
N GLY A 378 9.54 22.58 -1.19
CA GLY A 378 8.69 21.50 -1.68
C GLY A 378 9.25 20.12 -1.35
N VAL A 379 8.33 19.18 -1.20
CA VAL A 379 8.65 17.77 -1.03
C VAL A 379 8.03 17.01 -2.20
N GLN A 380 8.88 16.47 -3.06
CA GLN A 380 8.45 15.52 -4.06
C GLN A 380 8.40 14.15 -3.40
N TYR A 381 7.27 13.47 -3.55
CA TYR A 381 7.02 12.15 -3.02
C TYR A 381 6.62 11.25 -4.17
N GLU A 382 7.30 10.11 -4.32
CA GLU A 382 6.96 9.15 -5.34
C GLU A 382 6.78 7.76 -4.74
N LEU A 383 5.62 7.17 -5.00
CA LEU A 383 5.35 5.77 -4.74
C LEU A 383 5.87 4.99 -5.94
N GLN A 384 6.86 4.14 -5.71
CA GLN A 384 7.40 3.30 -6.77
C GLN A 384 6.46 2.11 -6.98
N ASN A 385 5.82 2.05 -8.14
CA ASN A 385 5.14 0.85 -8.59
C ASN A 385 6.16 -0.29 -8.73
N THR A 386 5.68 -1.53 -8.81
CA THR A 386 6.59 -2.67 -8.91
C THR A 386 6.19 -3.55 -10.09
N SER A 387 6.17 -4.85 -9.88
CA SER A 387 5.60 -5.85 -10.77
C SER A 387 4.73 -6.79 -9.97
N LEU A 388 3.73 -7.41 -10.58
CA LEU A 388 3.04 -8.55 -9.97
C LEU A 388 3.85 -9.83 -10.16
N GLY A 389 3.63 -10.84 -9.33
CA GLY A 389 4.18 -12.17 -9.57
C GLY A 389 3.33 -12.97 -10.55
N GLY A 390 3.93 -14.02 -11.13
CA GLY A 390 3.21 -14.98 -11.97
C GLY A 390 2.11 -15.67 -11.17
N THR A 391 1.01 -15.97 -11.84
CA THR A 391 -0.14 -16.67 -11.26
C THR A 391 -0.36 -18.02 -11.94
N ALA A 392 -1.31 -18.81 -11.45
CA ALA A 392 -1.69 -20.07 -12.09
C ALA A 392 -2.27 -19.94 -13.51
N ARG A 393 -2.49 -18.72 -14.01
CA ARG A 393 -3.20 -18.46 -15.27
C ARG A 393 -2.58 -17.40 -16.16
N ASN A 394 -1.78 -16.49 -15.60
CA ASN A 394 -1.28 -15.32 -16.28
C ASN A 394 0.11 -14.95 -15.78
N ASP A 395 0.90 -14.37 -16.68
CA ASP A 395 2.12 -13.66 -16.32
C ASP A 395 1.83 -12.48 -15.39
N GLY A 396 2.83 -12.10 -14.60
CA GLY A 396 2.78 -10.90 -13.79
C GLY A 396 2.88 -9.63 -14.64
N THR A 397 2.11 -8.62 -14.28
CA THR A 397 2.14 -7.30 -14.94
C THR A 397 3.31 -6.46 -14.41
N PHE A 398 4.05 -5.77 -15.30
CA PHE A 398 5.07 -4.79 -14.89
C PHE A 398 4.43 -3.41 -14.66
N GLY A 399 5.06 -2.55 -13.86
CA GLY A 399 4.60 -1.18 -13.61
C GLY A 399 3.31 -1.08 -12.78
N ALA A 400 2.94 -2.17 -12.10
CA ALA A 400 1.76 -2.25 -11.25
C ALA A 400 2.18 -2.32 -9.77
N MET A 401 1.43 -1.65 -8.89
CA MET A 401 1.55 -1.85 -7.45
C MET A 401 1.10 -3.27 -7.06
N ALA A 402 1.60 -3.77 -5.94
CA ALA A 402 1.19 -5.05 -5.40
C ALA A 402 -0.30 -5.05 -5.01
N MET A 403 -0.93 -6.22 -4.97
CA MET A 403 -2.40 -6.37 -4.76
C MET A 403 -2.95 -5.75 -3.46
N ASN A 404 -2.07 -5.36 -2.52
CA ASN A 404 -2.45 -4.70 -1.28
C ASN A 404 -2.28 -3.17 -1.29
N HIS A 405 -2.02 -2.55 -2.44
CA HIS A 405 -1.88 -1.10 -2.62
C HIS A 405 -2.26 -0.72 -4.06
N VAL A 406 -3.02 0.36 -4.26
CA VAL A 406 -3.50 0.74 -5.60
C VAL A 406 -3.32 2.23 -5.78
N THR A 407 -2.20 2.62 -6.37
CA THR A 407 -1.87 4.02 -6.67
C THR A 407 -1.26 4.13 -8.06
N PRO A 408 -1.68 5.08 -8.90
CA PRO A 408 -1.00 5.39 -10.15
C PRO A 408 0.36 6.04 -9.89
N SER A 409 1.27 5.88 -10.84
CA SER A 409 2.53 6.65 -10.84
C SER A 409 2.28 8.11 -11.23
N THR A 410 2.95 9.04 -10.57
CA THR A 410 2.90 10.47 -10.91
C THR A 410 3.40 10.73 -12.34
N SER A 411 2.67 11.55 -13.10
CA SER A 411 3.04 11.98 -14.46
C SER A 411 4.42 12.65 -14.50
N LEU A 412 5.22 12.32 -15.52
CA LEU A 412 6.54 12.92 -15.73
C LEU A 412 6.43 14.44 -15.91
N GLU A 413 5.42 14.90 -16.66
CA GLU A 413 5.21 16.32 -16.93
C GLU A 413 4.91 17.10 -15.64
N ILE A 414 4.16 16.51 -14.71
CA ILE A 414 3.88 17.12 -13.41
C ILE A 414 5.18 17.21 -12.59
N LEU A 415 5.96 16.12 -12.53
CA LEU A 415 7.23 16.12 -11.80
C LEU A 415 8.18 17.20 -12.32
N GLU A 416 8.37 17.29 -13.64
CA GLU A 416 9.29 18.26 -14.25
C GLU A 416 8.77 19.70 -14.18
N THR A 417 7.45 19.89 -14.15
CA THR A 417 6.84 21.24 -14.07
C THR A 417 6.90 21.79 -12.65
N GLU A 418 6.72 20.95 -11.64
CA GLU A 418 6.66 21.40 -10.25
C GLU A 418 8.03 21.40 -9.57
N TYR A 419 8.87 20.39 -9.81
CA TYR A 419 10.13 20.18 -9.11
C TYR A 419 11.35 20.43 -10.00
N PRO A 420 12.51 20.85 -9.44
CA PRO A 420 13.72 21.09 -10.20
C PRO A 420 14.40 19.75 -10.48
N MET A 421 13.78 18.95 -11.35
CA MET A 421 14.27 17.67 -11.82
C MET A 421 13.89 17.44 -13.28
N ARG A 422 14.55 16.49 -13.92
CA ARG A 422 14.19 15.95 -15.23
C ARG A 422 14.23 14.43 -15.17
N VAL A 423 13.24 13.76 -15.75
CA VAL A 423 13.25 12.30 -15.88
C VAL A 423 13.99 11.94 -17.18
N THR A 424 15.14 11.31 -17.05
CA THR A 424 16.04 10.99 -18.18
C THR A 424 15.87 9.58 -18.73
N ARG A 425 15.29 8.68 -17.93
CA ARG A 425 15.04 7.28 -18.31
C ARG A 425 13.81 6.74 -17.60
N PHE A 426 12.92 6.08 -18.34
CA PHE A 426 11.82 5.32 -17.78
C PHE A 426 11.48 4.14 -18.70
N GLU A 427 11.92 2.93 -18.35
CA GLU A 427 11.79 1.76 -19.22
C GLU A 427 11.78 0.44 -18.42
N PRO A 428 11.18 -0.65 -18.94
CA PRO A 428 11.26 -1.96 -18.32
C PRO A 428 12.71 -2.48 -18.28
N LEU A 429 13.01 -3.28 -17.26
CA LEU A 429 14.30 -3.97 -17.13
C LEU A 429 14.17 -5.37 -17.73
N MET A 430 14.75 -5.58 -18.91
CA MET A 430 14.88 -6.91 -19.51
C MET A 430 15.51 -7.90 -18.52
N ASP A 431 15.06 -9.17 -18.56
CA ASP A 431 15.56 -10.27 -17.73
C ASP A 431 15.38 -10.07 -16.22
N SER A 432 14.50 -9.15 -15.80
CA SER A 432 14.28 -8.87 -14.38
C SER A 432 13.22 -9.76 -13.72
N ALA A 433 12.30 -10.33 -14.49
CA ALA A 433 11.24 -11.17 -13.93
C ALA A 433 11.72 -12.58 -13.56
N GLY A 434 11.09 -13.17 -12.55
CA GLY A 434 11.26 -14.59 -12.22
C GLY A 434 10.69 -15.49 -13.32
N PRO A 435 11.47 -16.43 -13.87
CA PRO A 435 10.98 -17.38 -14.88
C PRO A 435 9.91 -18.33 -14.33
N GLY A 436 8.93 -18.69 -15.16
CA GLY A 436 7.91 -19.69 -14.83
C GLY A 436 7.14 -20.12 -16.08
N GLU A 437 6.28 -21.13 -15.95
CA GLU A 437 5.23 -21.39 -16.96
C GLU A 437 4.48 -20.08 -17.24
N TYR A 438 4.17 -19.36 -16.15
CA TYR A 438 3.83 -17.95 -16.16
C TYR A 438 4.94 -17.13 -15.48
N ARG A 439 5.52 -16.18 -16.22
CA ARG A 439 6.62 -15.32 -15.78
C ARG A 439 6.11 -14.31 -14.75
N GLY A 440 6.96 -13.87 -13.82
CA GLY A 440 6.68 -12.67 -13.01
C GLY A 440 6.61 -11.40 -13.87
N GLY A 441 6.15 -10.29 -13.33
CA GLY A 441 6.27 -9.00 -14.02
C GLY A 441 7.70 -8.47 -13.95
N LEU A 442 8.05 -7.62 -14.91
CA LEU A 442 9.38 -7.01 -14.96
C LEU A 442 9.50 -5.89 -13.93
N GLY A 443 10.69 -5.74 -13.36
CA GLY A 443 11.11 -4.47 -12.80
C GLY A 443 11.27 -3.41 -13.89
N TYR A 444 11.40 -2.16 -13.49
CA TYR A 444 11.67 -1.03 -14.38
C TYR A 444 12.73 -0.13 -13.77
N VAL A 445 13.32 0.73 -14.59
CA VAL A 445 14.21 1.79 -14.14
C VAL A 445 13.56 3.14 -14.34
N ARG A 446 13.69 4.01 -13.33
CA ARG A 446 13.32 5.42 -13.41
C ARG A 446 14.51 6.27 -12.97
N GLU A 447 15.03 7.10 -13.85
CA GLU A 447 16.20 7.95 -13.62
C GLU A 447 15.82 9.43 -13.62
N TYR A 448 16.34 10.18 -12.64
CA TYR A 448 16.14 11.60 -12.47
C TYR A 448 17.48 12.32 -12.52
N GLU A 449 17.59 13.36 -13.33
CA GLU A 449 18.62 14.40 -13.23
C GLU A 449 18.10 15.50 -12.30
N LEU A 450 18.81 15.75 -11.21
CA LEU A 450 18.47 16.85 -10.30
C LEU A 450 18.91 18.18 -10.89
N LEU A 451 18.00 19.14 -11.02
CA LEU A 451 18.29 20.49 -11.53
C LEU A 451 18.48 21.51 -10.39
N GLY A 452 18.34 21.07 -9.14
CA GLY A 452 18.61 21.81 -7.92
C GLY A 452 19.08 20.88 -6.82
N ASP A 453 19.74 21.44 -5.81
CA ASP A 453 20.17 20.67 -4.64
C ASP A 453 18.95 20.08 -3.93
N ALA A 454 19.05 18.82 -3.52
CA ALA A 454 17.94 18.07 -2.93
C ALA A 454 18.42 17.21 -1.77
N LYS A 455 17.53 16.97 -0.81
CA LYS A 455 17.70 15.92 0.18
C LYS A 455 16.89 14.70 -0.23
N LEU A 456 17.56 13.62 -0.59
CA LEU A 456 16.98 12.33 -0.95
C LEU A 456 16.75 11.48 0.29
N SER A 457 15.56 10.90 0.43
CA SER A 457 15.31 9.78 1.33
C SER A 457 14.74 8.58 0.56
N ILE A 458 15.52 7.49 0.53
CA ILE A 458 15.15 6.20 -0.07
C ILE A 458 14.48 5.36 0.99
N ARG A 459 13.28 4.85 0.70
CA ARG A 459 12.54 3.94 1.61
C ARG A 459 12.22 2.59 0.98
N MET A 460 13.01 2.23 -0.02
CA MET A 460 12.89 0.96 -0.70
C MET A 460 13.51 -0.17 0.13
N SER A 461 13.07 -1.38 -0.17
CA SER A 461 13.62 -2.63 0.35
C SER A 461 13.95 -3.55 -0.82
N GLN A 462 14.50 -4.73 -0.52
CA GLN A 462 14.62 -5.89 -1.41
C GLN A 462 15.71 -5.77 -2.47
N PHE A 463 16.81 -5.17 -2.01
CA PHE A 463 18.11 -5.14 -2.62
C PHE A 463 18.82 -6.50 -2.43
N ARG A 464 18.35 -7.33 -1.48
CA ARG A 464 18.83 -8.69 -1.24
C ARG A 464 17.78 -9.77 -1.51
N PHE A 465 16.55 -9.59 -1.02
CA PHE A 465 15.50 -10.61 -1.09
C PHE A 465 14.41 -10.23 -2.11
N GLY A 466 14.57 -10.61 -3.38
CA GLY A 466 13.55 -10.39 -4.42
C GLY A 466 12.39 -11.41 -4.37
N GLY A 467 11.40 -11.23 -5.26
CA GLY A 467 10.21 -12.10 -5.33
C GLY A 467 10.56 -13.55 -5.66
N TRP A 468 10.23 -14.50 -4.75
CA TRP A 468 10.48 -15.93 -4.92
C TRP A 468 9.50 -16.60 -5.88
N GLY A 469 9.86 -17.75 -6.45
CA GLY A 469 8.97 -18.52 -7.32
C GLY A 469 8.04 -19.46 -6.55
N VAL A 470 6.91 -19.83 -7.16
CA VAL A 470 5.92 -20.76 -6.58
C VAL A 470 5.58 -21.91 -7.54
N HIS A 471 5.23 -23.07 -6.99
CA HIS A 471 4.88 -24.29 -7.75
C HIS A 471 5.85 -24.67 -8.88
N GLY A 472 7.16 -24.50 -8.65
CA GLY A 472 8.21 -24.82 -9.64
C GLY A 472 8.73 -23.61 -10.41
N GLY A 473 8.03 -22.48 -10.32
CA GLY A 473 8.53 -21.19 -10.79
C GLY A 473 9.82 -20.79 -10.10
N LYS A 474 10.60 -19.96 -10.79
CA LYS A 474 11.92 -19.52 -10.37
C LYS A 474 11.86 -18.11 -9.78
N GLY A 475 12.86 -17.85 -8.96
CA GLY A 475 13.17 -16.56 -8.38
C GLY A 475 14.59 -16.60 -7.80
N PRO A 476 15.06 -15.51 -7.19
CA PRO A 476 14.33 -14.24 -7.10
C PRO A 476 14.20 -13.58 -8.48
N GLY A 477 13.11 -12.86 -8.72
CA GLY A 477 13.16 -11.77 -9.70
C GLY A 477 14.31 -10.82 -9.33
N ARG A 478 14.88 -10.11 -10.30
CA ARG A 478 16.05 -9.25 -10.09
C ARG A 478 15.82 -8.33 -8.89
N PRO A 479 16.73 -8.28 -7.90
CA PRO A 479 16.60 -7.40 -6.74
C PRO A 479 16.56 -5.91 -7.13
N ALA A 480 15.92 -5.10 -6.29
CA ALA A 480 15.86 -3.65 -6.47
C ALA A 480 17.24 -3.00 -6.27
N GLN A 481 17.46 -1.85 -6.90
CA GLN A 481 18.69 -1.07 -6.75
C GLN A 481 18.40 0.43 -6.75
N ALA A 482 19.24 1.19 -6.06
CA ALA A 482 19.31 2.64 -6.14
C ALA A 482 20.74 3.03 -6.48
N VAL A 483 20.91 3.86 -7.51
CA VAL A 483 22.23 4.18 -8.08
C VAL A 483 22.34 5.68 -8.27
N LEU A 484 23.47 6.27 -7.91
CA LEU A 484 23.85 7.62 -8.30
C LEU A 484 24.80 7.59 -9.48
N ASN A 485 24.60 8.48 -10.45
CA ASN A 485 25.47 8.71 -11.61
C ASN A 485 25.87 7.42 -12.35
N GLU A 486 24.89 6.55 -12.59
CA GLU A 486 25.07 5.28 -13.31
C GLU A 486 25.82 5.47 -14.64
N GLY A 487 26.81 4.62 -14.89
CA GLY A 487 27.63 4.63 -16.10
C GLY A 487 28.73 5.70 -16.13
N SER A 488 29.01 6.38 -15.01
CA SER A 488 30.08 7.37 -14.89
C SER A 488 31.18 6.93 -13.92
N ASP A 489 32.31 7.65 -13.91
CA ASP A 489 33.39 7.44 -12.93
C ASP A 489 32.96 7.76 -11.47
N ALA A 490 31.81 8.41 -11.29
CA ALA A 490 31.23 8.76 -10.00
C ALA A 490 30.01 7.88 -9.63
N GLU A 491 29.87 6.71 -10.25
CA GLU A 491 28.80 5.77 -9.95
C GLU A 491 28.86 5.30 -8.48
N GLU A 492 27.71 5.37 -7.78
CA GLU A 492 27.58 4.86 -6.40
C GLU A 492 26.30 4.02 -6.27
N LEU A 493 26.44 2.78 -5.81
CA LEU A 493 25.30 1.97 -5.37
C LEU A 493 24.90 2.36 -3.96
N LEU A 494 23.66 2.79 -3.79
CA LEU A 494 23.11 3.15 -2.48
C LEU A 494 22.50 1.93 -1.79
N PRO A 495 22.67 1.79 -0.46
CA PRO A 495 21.92 0.80 0.31
C PRO A 495 20.42 1.13 0.36
N PRO A 496 19.55 0.14 0.66
CA PRO A 496 18.16 0.42 0.99
C PRO A 496 18.10 1.29 2.26
N LEU A 497 16.99 2.02 2.44
CA LEU A 497 16.74 2.83 3.64
C LEU A 497 17.89 3.82 3.94
N GLN A 498 18.01 4.88 3.13
CA GLN A 498 19.06 5.88 3.30
C GLN A 498 18.56 7.32 3.12
N THR A 499 19.28 8.28 3.72
CA THR A 499 19.12 9.71 3.45
C THR A 499 20.44 10.34 3.03
N ARG A 500 20.39 11.19 2.00
CA ARG A 500 21.56 11.85 1.39
C ARG A 500 21.22 13.29 0.99
N ASP A 501 22.18 14.19 1.14
CA ASP A 501 22.16 15.49 0.50
C ASP A 501 22.84 15.33 -0.87
N LEU A 502 22.13 15.72 -1.93
CA LEU A 502 22.56 15.58 -3.32
C LEU A 502 22.65 16.97 -3.96
N ALA A 503 23.69 17.19 -4.76
CA ALA A 503 23.89 18.44 -5.48
C ALA A 503 23.17 18.40 -6.84
N ALA A 504 22.79 19.58 -7.34
CA ALA A 504 22.35 19.75 -8.71
C ALA A 504 23.34 19.12 -9.72
N GLY A 505 22.80 18.50 -10.77
CA GLY A 505 23.54 17.73 -11.78
C GLY A 505 23.71 16.25 -11.43
N THR A 506 23.41 15.83 -10.20
CA THR A 506 23.43 14.41 -9.81
C THR A 506 22.31 13.66 -10.52
N ARG A 507 22.62 12.48 -11.07
CA ARG A 507 21.62 11.53 -11.58
C ARG A 507 21.31 10.49 -10.53
N PHE A 508 20.04 10.23 -10.27
CA PHE A 508 19.56 9.22 -9.35
C PHE A 508 18.67 8.24 -10.11
N ALA A 509 19.07 6.97 -10.15
CA ALA A 509 18.31 5.90 -10.79
C ALA A 509 17.74 4.95 -9.74
N VAL A 510 16.45 4.69 -9.85
CA VAL A 510 15.72 3.67 -9.09
C VAL A 510 15.42 2.51 -10.01
N LYS A 511 15.85 1.32 -9.64
CA LYS A 511 15.54 0.07 -10.33
C LYS A 511 14.65 -0.76 -9.44
N THR A 512 13.40 -0.96 -9.85
CA THR A 512 12.46 -1.81 -9.11
C THR A 512 12.75 -3.28 -9.43
N SER A 513 12.32 -4.16 -8.54
CA SER A 513 12.53 -5.59 -8.71
C SER A 513 11.45 -6.22 -9.60
N GLY A 514 11.80 -7.37 -10.18
CA GLY A 514 10.84 -8.23 -10.85
C GLY A 514 10.10 -9.15 -9.88
N GLY A 515 8.88 -9.55 -10.26
CA GLY A 515 8.07 -10.50 -9.52
C GLY A 515 8.58 -11.93 -9.68
N GLY A 516 8.18 -12.81 -8.78
CA GLY A 516 8.50 -14.24 -8.89
C GLY A 516 7.72 -14.94 -10.00
N GLY A 517 8.22 -16.07 -10.50
CA GLY A 517 7.54 -16.90 -11.49
C GLY A 517 6.59 -17.94 -10.88
N TYR A 518 5.61 -18.40 -11.67
CA TYR A 518 4.71 -19.51 -11.34
C TYR A 518 4.94 -20.68 -12.28
N GLY A 519 5.00 -21.90 -11.74
CA GLY A 519 5.06 -23.13 -12.55
C GLY A 519 6.43 -23.36 -13.19
N ASP A 520 6.66 -24.57 -13.69
CA ASP A 520 7.94 -24.94 -14.31
C ASP A 520 8.19 -24.15 -15.60
N PRO A 521 9.27 -23.33 -15.70
CA PRO A 521 9.59 -22.57 -16.92
C PRO A 521 9.66 -23.39 -18.20
N LEU A 522 10.08 -24.66 -18.12
CA LEU A 522 10.20 -25.53 -19.29
C LEU A 522 8.83 -25.92 -19.88
N LYS A 523 7.73 -25.66 -19.16
CA LYS A 523 6.36 -25.84 -19.64
C LYS A 523 5.79 -24.62 -20.35
N ARG A 524 6.46 -23.46 -20.28
CA ARG A 524 6.00 -22.25 -20.96
C ARG A 524 5.92 -22.51 -22.47
N ASP A 525 4.87 -22.00 -23.10
CA ASP A 525 4.71 -22.07 -24.55
C ASP A 525 5.90 -21.37 -25.25
N PRO A 526 6.65 -22.05 -26.14
CA PRO A 526 7.75 -21.43 -26.88
C PRO A 526 7.35 -20.16 -27.64
N GLU A 527 6.12 -20.07 -28.14
CA GLU A 527 5.62 -18.87 -28.83
C GLU A 527 5.48 -17.68 -27.87
N SER A 528 5.04 -17.92 -26.63
CA SER A 528 5.02 -16.89 -25.58
C SER A 528 6.43 -16.43 -25.19
N VAL A 529 7.43 -17.33 -25.21
CA VAL A 529 8.82 -16.95 -24.98
C VAL A 529 9.37 -16.10 -26.14
N LEU A 530 9.05 -16.46 -27.39
CA LEU A 530 9.40 -15.62 -28.53
C LEU A 530 8.76 -14.24 -28.44
N ALA A 531 7.48 -14.15 -28.06
CA ALA A 531 6.81 -12.87 -27.82
C ALA A 531 7.52 -12.04 -26.75
N ASP A 532 7.91 -12.64 -25.61
CA ASP A 532 8.70 -11.97 -24.57
C ASP A 532 10.06 -11.47 -25.11
N VAL A 533 10.70 -12.19 -26.04
CA VAL A 533 11.95 -11.76 -26.68
C VAL A 533 11.73 -10.59 -27.63
N LEU A 534 10.67 -10.62 -28.42
CA LEU A 534 10.31 -9.54 -29.35
C LEU A 534 9.95 -8.25 -28.60
N ASP A 535 9.32 -8.36 -27.42
CA ASP A 535 8.98 -7.24 -26.55
C ASP A 535 10.16 -6.75 -25.70
N GLY A 536 11.32 -7.42 -25.75
CA GLY A 536 12.51 -7.07 -24.96
C GLY A 536 12.36 -7.36 -23.47
N TYR A 537 11.44 -8.25 -23.09
CA TYR A 537 11.22 -8.68 -21.71
C TYR A 537 12.22 -9.76 -21.29
N VAL A 538 12.54 -10.64 -22.23
CA VAL A 538 13.48 -11.76 -22.07
C VAL A 538 14.53 -11.65 -23.17
N SER A 539 15.81 -11.78 -22.85
CA SER A 539 16.88 -11.84 -23.85
C SER A 539 16.93 -13.23 -24.52
N LEU A 540 17.54 -13.31 -25.70
CA LEU A 540 17.78 -14.59 -26.38
C LEU A 540 18.53 -15.59 -25.48
N ASP A 541 19.49 -15.10 -24.70
CA ASP A 541 20.26 -15.92 -23.75
C ASP A 541 19.36 -16.49 -22.65
N ARG A 542 18.47 -15.67 -22.07
CA ARG A 542 17.52 -16.13 -21.06
C ARG A 542 16.42 -17.02 -21.61
N ALA A 543 15.98 -16.80 -22.86
CA ALA A 543 15.05 -17.70 -23.53
C ALA A 543 15.59 -19.14 -23.57
N ALA A 544 16.87 -19.29 -23.93
CA ALA A 544 17.54 -20.58 -23.95
C ALA A 544 17.80 -21.14 -22.54
N GLN A 545 18.35 -20.33 -21.64
CA GLN A 545 18.78 -20.77 -20.30
C GLN A 545 17.61 -21.10 -19.37
N ASP A 546 16.61 -20.23 -19.29
CA ASP A 546 15.55 -20.33 -18.29
C ASP A 546 14.37 -21.16 -18.80
N TYR A 547 14.07 -21.10 -20.10
CA TYR A 547 12.88 -21.74 -20.70
C TYR A 547 13.19 -22.90 -21.65
N GLY A 548 14.47 -23.12 -21.96
CA GLY A 548 14.89 -24.13 -22.94
C GLY A 548 14.39 -23.84 -24.36
N VAL A 549 14.09 -22.57 -24.70
CA VAL A 549 13.60 -22.17 -26.02
C VAL A 549 14.75 -21.59 -26.83
N ILE A 550 15.06 -22.25 -27.93
CA ILE A 550 16.15 -21.83 -28.82
C ILE A 550 15.55 -20.99 -29.93
N ILE A 551 16.02 -19.74 -30.06
CA ILE A 551 15.57 -18.77 -31.05
C ILE A 551 16.78 -18.37 -31.89
N ASP A 552 16.62 -18.40 -33.21
CA ASP A 552 17.65 -17.97 -34.14
C ASP A 552 17.79 -16.43 -34.08
N PRO A 553 18.99 -15.89 -33.82
CA PRO A 553 19.18 -14.45 -33.60
C PRO A 553 19.01 -13.59 -34.86
N GLU A 554 19.10 -14.18 -36.06
CA GLU A 554 18.99 -13.43 -37.32
C GLU A 554 17.54 -13.39 -37.82
N THR A 555 16.84 -14.51 -37.69
CA THR A 555 15.48 -14.69 -38.21
C THR A 555 14.39 -14.51 -37.16
N LEU A 556 14.75 -14.56 -35.87
CA LEU A 556 13.84 -14.57 -34.72
C LEU A 556 12.79 -15.70 -34.83
N ALA A 557 13.18 -16.82 -35.44
CA ALA A 557 12.36 -18.02 -35.52
C ALA A 557 12.74 -19.02 -34.42
N ILE A 558 11.75 -19.72 -33.88
CA ILE A 558 11.97 -20.79 -32.90
C ILE A 558 12.59 -22.00 -33.59
N ASP A 559 13.75 -22.46 -33.11
CA ASP A 559 14.28 -23.78 -33.45
C ASP A 559 13.53 -24.83 -32.63
N ALA A 560 12.48 -25.39 -33.24
CA ALA A 560 11.64 -26.40 -32.61
C ALA A 560 12.43 -27.66 -32.20
N LYS A 561 13.47 -28.03 -32.96
CA LYS A 561 14.29 -29.22 -32.66
C LYS A 561 15.24 -28.93 -31.50
N GLY A 562 15.96 -27.82 -31.55
CA GLY A 562 16.83 -27.36 -30.48
C GLY A 562 16.06 -27.16 -29.17
N THR A 563 14.86 -26.59 -29.24
CA THR A 563 13.96 -26.41 -28.08
C THR A 563 13.53 -27.76 -27.48
N ALA A 564 13.14 -28.73 -28.31
CA ALA A 564 12.79 -30.07 -27.82
C ALA A 564 13.98 -30.87 -27.27
N GLU A 565 15.21 -30.57 -27.71
CA GLU A 565 16.44 -31.13 -27.15
C GLU A 565 16.80 -30.46 -25.82
N ALA A 566 16.71 -29.15 -25.72
CA ALA A 566 17.02 -28.39 -24.50
C ALA A 566 16.05 -28.64 -23.34
N ARG A 567 14.79 -29.02 -23.63
CA ARG A 567 13.77 -29.35 -22.63
C ARG A 567 13.75 -30.82 -22.17
N ARG A 568 14.62 -31.67 -22.70
CA ARG A 568 14.80 -33.07 -22.28
C ARG A 568 15.89 -33.18 -21.23
#